data_AF-A0A3D0U081-F1
#
_entry.id   AF-A0A3D0U081-F1
#
_cell.length_a   1.000
_cell.length_b   1.000
_cell.length_c   1.000
_cell.angle_alpha   90.00
_cell.angle_beta   90.00
_cell.angle_gamma   90.00
#
_symmetry.space_group_name_H-M   'P 1'
#
loop_
_entity.id
_entity.type
_entity.pdbx_description
1 polymer ?
#
loop_
_entity_poly.entity_id
_entity_poly.type
_entity_poly.pdbx_seq_one_letter_code
_entity_poly.pdbx_strand_id
1 'polypeptide(L)'
;MLGYFGGTAQAAGVLSLDPAAARYSLDPFVDYVLDEGWQFSEFRDLEPSLTFSRSESGALTFGYVNASYWLRLQVVNPDAVGRRWILELSGLSRAVDRIEAYIPDREGTYRRHLSGDSVPFNQRTIPHHSVLFAVELPAAQPRTLYLKVTTNGTLQLPMTLWEADA
;
A
#
# COMPACT_ATOMS: atom_id res chain seq x y z
N MET A 1 -32.59 -8.17 -16.27
CA MET A 1 -33.00 -7.88 -14.89
C MET A 1 -31.74 -7.51 -14.14
N LEU A 2 -31.50 -6.21 -13.96
CA LEU A 2 -30.28 -5.65 -13.37
C LEU A 2 -30.36 -5.79 -11.84
N GLY A 3 -29.41 -6.51 -11.24
CA GLY A 3 -29.24 -6.58 -9.79
C GLY A 3 -28.32 -5.46 -9.32
N TYR A 4 -28.83 -4.62 -8.43
CA TYR A 4 -28.08 -3.59 -7.71
C TYR A 4 -27.15 -4.26 -6.68
N PHE A 5 -25.85 -3.99 -6.75
CA PHE A 5 -24.93 -4.20 -5.63
C PHE A 5 -24.66 -2.85 -4.98
N GLY A 6 -25.45 -2.54 -3.94
CA GLY A 6 -25.20 -1.42 -3.04
C GLY A 6 -24.25 -1.85 -1.93
N GLY A 7 -22.95 -1.76 -2.18
CA GLY A 7 -21.93 -1.80 -1.13
C GLY A 7 -21.59 -0.37 -0.71
N THR A 8 -21.93 0.03 0.51
CA THR A 8 -21.41 1.26 1.08
C THR A 8 -19.94 1.02 1.45
N ALA A 9 -19.02 1.65 0.72
CA ALA A 9 -17.60 1.61 1.04
C ALA A 9 -17.36 2.38 2.34
N GLN A 10 -17.32 1.68 3.47
CA GLN A 10 -16.80 2.24 4.71
C GLN A 10 -15.28 2.39 4.52
N ALA A 11 -14.78 3.63 4.66
CA ALA A 11 -13.35 3.95 4.58
C ALA A 11 -12.51 2.95 5.39
N ALA A 12 -11.31 2.62 4.94
CA ALA A 12 -10.34 1.93 5.77
C ALA A 12 -10.27 2.56 7.15
N GLY A 13 -10.45 1.75 8.19
CA GLY A 13 -10.11 2.16 9.53
C GLY A 13 -8.63 2.48 9.51
N VAL A 14 -8.25 3.64 10.05
CA VAL A 14 -6.85 4.00 10.21
C VAL A 14 -6.18 2.93 11.06
N LEU A 15 -5.08 2.34 10.57
CA LEU A 15 -4.26 1.46 11.39
C LEU A 15 -3.56 2.30 12.46
N SER A 16 -3.99 2.15 13.71
CA SER A 16 -3.27 2.69 14.86
C SER A 16 -2.24 1.68 15.33
N LEU A 17 -0.97 2.07 15.31
CA LEU A 17 0.12 1.21 15.76
C LEU A 17 0.05 1.04 17.29
N ASP A 18 0.24 -0.18 17.77
CA ASP A 18 0.46 -0.47 19.19
C ASP A 18 1.95 -0.35 19.52
N PRO A 19 2.39 0.57 20.40
CA PRO A 19 3.81 0.77 20.72
C PRO A 19 4.57 -0.47 21.20
N ALA A 20 3.86 -1.50 21.70
CA ALA A 20 4.43 -2.77 22.14
C ALA A 20 4.63 -3.81 21.02
N ALA A 21 4.05 -3.58 19.84
CA ALA A 21 4.18 -4.47 18.70
C ALA A 21 5.18 -3.92 17.67
N ALA A 22 6.04 -4.80 17.15
CA ALA A 22 7.04 -4.45 16.14
C ALA A 22 6.66 -4.88 14.71
N ARG A 23 5.50 -5.53 14.50
CA ARG A 23 5.07 -6.08 13.21
C ARG A 23 3.54 -6.14 13.10
N TYR A 24 2.99 -5.73 11.95
CA TYR A 24 1.56 -5.70 11.67
C TYR A 24 1.25 -6.24 10.28
N SER A 25 0.25 -7.12 10.19
CA SER A 25 -0.40 -7.43 8.92
C SER A 25 -1.25 -6.25 8.47
N LEU A 26 -1.12 -5.84 7.21
CA LEU A 26 -1.79 -4.66 6.66
C LEU A 26 -2.98 -5.02 5.80
N ASP A 27 -3.11 -6.27 5.35
CA ASP A 27 -4.16 -6.71 4.41
C ASP A 27 -5.59 -6.23 4.78
N PRO A 28 -6.04 -6.25 6.04
CA PRO A 28 -7.39 -5.78 6.41
C PRO A 28 -7.57 -4.24 6.37
N PHE A 29 -6.47 -3.50 6.30
CA PHE A 29 -6.41 -2.03 6.35
C PHE A 29 -6.16 -1.40 4.98
N VAL A 30 -6.01 -2.21 3.94
CA VAL A 30 -5.75 -1.75 2.58
C VAL A 30 -7.05 -1.64 1.80
N ASP A 31 -7.33 -0.43 1.37
CA ASP A 31 -8.34 -0.14 0.36
C ASP A 31 -7.70 -0.20 -1.03
N TYR A 32 -8.45 -0.64 -2.04
CA TYR A 32 -7.97 -0.68 -3.42
C TYR A 32 -9.01 -0.21 -4.43
N VAL A 33 -8.54 0.31 -5.57
CA VAL A 33 -9.35 0.67 -6.72
C VAL A 33 -8.59 0.34 -8.00
N LEU A 34 -9.32 -0.03 -9.05
CA LEU A 34 -8.72 -0.25 -10.37
C LEU A 34 -8.16 1.08 -10.90
N ASP A 35 -6.95 1.04 -11.44
CA ASP A 35 -6.35 2.20 -12.10
C ASP A 35 -6.84 2.30 -13.55
N GLU A 36 -7.25 3.49 -13.96
CA GLU A 36 -7.65 3.80 -15.35
C GLU A 36 -6.54 4.52 -16.14
N GLY A 37 -5.29 4.38 -15.72
CA GLY A 37 -4.13 5.01 -16.35
C GLY A 37 -3.69 6.33 -15.70
N TRP A 38 -4.13 6.62 -14.49
CA TRP A 38 -3.84 7.89 -13.83
C TRP A 38 -2.37 8.02 -13.42
N GLN A 39 -1.84 9.22 -13.57
CA GLN A 39 -0.63 9.65 -12.89
C GLN A 39 -0.92 9.90 -11.40
N PHE A 40 0.11 9.91 -10.56
CA PHE A 40 -0.10 10.08 -9.11
C PHE A 40 -0.80 11.39 -8.75
N SER A 41 -0.45 12.50 -9.38
CA SER A 41 -1.12 13.79 -9.12
C SER A 41 -2.61 13.74 -9.50
N GLU A 42 -2.93 13.17 -10.65
CA GLU A 42 -4.32 13.01 -11.12
C GLU A 42 -5.10 12.09 -10.17
N PHE A 43 -4.53 10.94 -9.81
CA PHE A 43 -5.12 10.02 -8.85
C PHE A 43 -5.39 10.70 -7.51
N ARG A 44 -4.45 11.51 -7.01
CA ARG A 44 -4.61 12.25 -5.74
C ARG A 44 -5.75 13.26 -5.76
N ASP A 45 -6.01 13.89 -6.89
CA ASP A 45 -7.14 14.83 -7.04
C ASP A 45 -8.48 14.08 -7.14
N LEU A 46 -8.49 12.89 -7.75
CA LEU A 46 -9.68 12.07 -7.94
C LEU A 46 -10.05 11.24 -6.71
N GLU A 47 -9.06 10.81 -5.92
CA GLU A 47 -9.17 9.86 -4.82
C GLU A 47 -10.34 10.12 -3.85
N PRO A 48 -10.65 11.36 -3.45
CA PRO A 48 -11.79 11.63 -2.57
C PRO A 48 -13.16 11.26 -3.15
N SER A 49 -13.26 11.12 -4.47
CA SER A 49 -14.49 10.78 -5.19
C SER A 49 -14.56 9.32 -5.65
N LEU A 50 -13.47 8.57 -5.50
CA LEU A 50 -13.40 7.18 -5.93
C LEU A 50 -14.05 6.24 -4.92
N THR A 51 -14.73 5.22 -5.43
CA THR A 51 -15.25 4.11 -4.61
C THR A 51 -14.19 3.03 -4.48
N PHE A 52 -13.59 2.92 -3.30
CA PHE A 52 -12.63 1.87 -2.99
C PHE A 52 -13.33 0.57 -2.58
N SER A 53 -12.71 -0.54 -2.97
CA SER A 53 -13.02 -1.88 -2.50
C SER A 53 -12.07 -2.30 -1.39
N ARG A 54 -12.45 -3.34 -0.64
CA ARG A 54 -11.64 -3.94 0.42
C ARG A 54 -11.69 -5.46 0.32
N SER A 55 -10.66 -6.13 0.85
CA SER A 55 -10.72 -7.58 1.02
C SER A 55 -11.67 -7.96 2.16
N GLU A 56 -12.69 -8.76 1.84
CA GLU A 56 -13.62 -9.34 2.83
C GLU A 56 -13.00 -10.50 3.62
N SER A 57 -12.02 -11.20 3.03
CA SER A 57 -11.36 -12.35 3.66
C SER A 57 -10.19 -11.97 4.57
N GLY A 58 -9.86 -10.67 4.65
CA GLY A 58 -8.68 -10.16 5.35
C GLY A 58 -7.36 -10.45 4.62
N ALA A 59 -7.39 -10.96 3.39
CA ALA A 59 -6.21 -11.22 2.55
C ALA A 59 -6.34 -10.51 1.18
N LEU A 60 -5.28 -9.83 0.73
CA LEU A 60 -5.30 -9.11 -0.56
C LEU A 60 -5.03 -10.06 -1.73
N THR A 61 -6.07 -10.75 -2.19
CA THR A 61 -6.00 -11.70 -3.31
C THR A 61 -6.93 -11.28 -4.44
N PHE A 62 -6.39 -11.17 -5.65
CA PHE A 62 -7.12 -10.70 -6.84
C PHE A 62 -7.25 -11.78 -7.93
N GLY A 63 -6.53 -12.90 -7.78
CA GLY A 63 -6.49 -13.95 -8.80
C GLY A 63 -5.63 -13.55 -10.00
N TYR A 64 -5.92 -14.12 -11.18
CA TYR A 64 -5.22 -13.75 -12.41
C TYR A 64 -5.76 -12.43 -12.95
N VAL A 65 -4.89 -11.43 -13.11
CA VAL A 65 -5.25 -10.10 -13.61
C VAL A 65 -4.23 -9.62 -14.65
N ASN A 66 -4.70 -8.80 -15.57
CA ASN A 66 -3.85 -7.97 -16.44
C ASN A 66 -4.31 -6.53 -16.25
N ALA A 67 -3.87 -5.94 -15.14
CA ALA A 67 -4.44 -4.70 -14.63
C ALA A 67 -3.44 -3.93 -13.76
N SER A 68 -3.79 -2.67 -13.50
CA SER A 68 -3.15 -1.88 -12.46
C SER A 68 -4.16 -1.52 -11.38
N TYR A 69 -3.71 -1.49 -10.13
CA TYR A 69 -4.52 -1.10 -8.98
C TYR A 69 -3.82 -0.01 -8.19
N TRP A 70 -4.59 0.96 -7.71
CA TRP A 70 -4.18 1.85 -6.64
C TRP A 70 -4.58 1.24 -5.31
N LEU A 71 -3.61 1.15 -4.40
CA LEU A 71 -3.81 0.78 -3.01
C LEU A 71 -3.66 2.01 -2.13
N ARG A 72 -4.49 2.09 -1.09
CA ARG A 72 -4.47 3.15 -0.07
C ARG A 72 -4.41 2.52 1.31
N LEU A 73 -3.45 2.96 2.11
CA LEU A 73 -3.29 2.57 3.50
C LEU A 73 -3.13 3.81 4.36
N GLN A 74 -3.93 3.94 5.43
CA GLN A 74 -3.77 5.00 6.42
C GLN A 74 -3.20 4.42 7.71
N VAL A 75 -2.07 4.96 8.16
CA VAL A 75 -1.36 4.51 9.38
C VAL A 75 -1.11 5.68 10.30
N VAL A 76 -1.35 5.51 11.59
CA VAL A 76 -0.99 6.48 12.63
C VAL A 76 -0.08 5.83 13.66
N ASN A 77 1.04 6.50 13.94
CA ASN A 77 1.89 6.18 15.08
C ASN A 77 1.42 7.01 16.29
N PRO A 78 0.82 6.41 17.33
CA PRO A 78 0.33 7.18 18.48
C PRO A 78 1.46 7.63 19.42
N ASP A 79 2.70 7.17 19.24
CA ASP A 79 3.81 7.58 20.10
C ASP A 79 4.15 9.06 19.97
N ALA A 80 4.74 9.60 21.04
CA ALA A 80 5.28 10.94 21.08
C ALA A 80 6.57 11.11 20.24
N VAL A 81 7.16 10.00 19.77
CA VAL A 81 8.37 9.99 18.94
C VAL A 81 8.11 9.35 17.59
N GLY A 82 8.71 9.90 16.55
CA GLY A 82 8.68 9.28 15.22
C GLY A 82 9.50 8.00 15.21
N ARG A 83 9.02 6.98 14.51
CA ARG A 83 9.71 5.69 14.33
C ARG A 83 9.91 5.39 12.85
N ARG A 84 10.94 4.60 12.54
CA ARG A 84 11.24 4.10 11.19
C ARG A 84 10.65 2.72 11.02
N TRP A 85 9.91 2.55 9.94
CA TRP A 85 9.24 1.30 9.60
C TRP A 85 9.65 0.86 8.21
N ILE A 86 9.53 -0.44 7.97
CA ILE A 86 9.64 -1.04 6.65
C ILE A 86 8.27 -1.58 6.26
N LEU A 87 7.76 -1.07 5.15
CA LEU A 87 6.65 -1.67 4.43
C LEU A 87 7.20 -2.79 3.56
N GLU A 88 6.78 -4.01 3.84
CA GLU A 88 7.14 -5.21 3.12
C GLU A 88 5.92 -5.78 2.40
N LEU A 89 6.09 -6.13 1.13
CA LEU A 89 5.13 -6.95 0.39
C LEU A 89 5.71 -8.37 0.30
N SER A 90 5.35 -9.19 1.30
CA SER A 90 5.90 -10.51 1.58
C SER A 90 5.03 -11.61 0.97
N GLY A 91 5.60 -12.50 0.16
CA GLY A 91 4.90 -13.69 -0.36
C GLY A 91 4.53 -13.55 -1.84
N LEU A 92 5.06 -14.44 -2.68
CA LEU A 92 4.85 -14.53 -4.14
C LEU A 92 4.91 -13.20 -4.94
N SER A 93 5.39 -12.11 -4.35
CA SER A 93 5.66 -10.80 -4.96
C SER A 93 6.73 -10.84 -6.05
N ARG A 94 7.27 -12.03 -6.35
CA ARG A 94 8.08 -12.35 -7.53
C ARG A 94 7.27 -12.46 -8.83
N ALA A 95 5.95 -12.25 -8.79
CA ALA A 95 5.08 -12.20 -9.96
C ALA A 95 4.42 -10.81 -10.15
N VAL A 96 4.83 -9.82 -9.35
CA VAL A 96 4.36 -8.45 -9.52
C VAL A 96 5.37 -7.70 -10.39
N ASP A 97 4.95 -7.38 -11.61
CA ASP A 97 5.80 -6.73 -12.59
C ASP A 97 6.36 -5.41 -12.08
N ARG A 98 5.51 -4.57 -11.50
CA ARG A 98 5.89 -3.22 -11.07
C ARG A 98 5.05 -2.71 -9.90
N ILE A 99 5.73 -2.09 -8.95
CA ILE A 99 5.14 -1.38 -7.82
C ILE A 99 5.76 0.00 -7.72
N GLU A 100 4.92 1.02 -7.76
CA GLU A 100 5.27 2.40 -7.44
C GLU A 100 4.65 2.78 -6.09
N ALA A 101 5.47 2.92 -5.07
CA ALA A 101 5.03 3.41 -3.76
C ALA A 101 5.23 4.92 -3.66
N TYR A 102 4.19 5.62 -3.22
CA TYR A 102 4.20 7.04 -2.95
C TYR A 102 4.08 7.23 -1.44
N ILE A 103 5.20 7.58 -0.82
CA ILE A 103 5.33 7.66 0.64
C ILE A 103 5.65 9.12 1.01
N PRO A 104 4.90 9.75 1.91
CA PRO A 104 5.19 11.09 2.36
C PRO A 104 6.42 11.09 3.27
N ASP A 105 7.28 12.08 3.12
CA ASP A 105 8.33 12.34 4.09
C ASP A 105 7.80 13.06 5.35
N ARG A 106 8.70 13.50 6.23
CA ARG A 106 8.33 14.19 7.49
C ARG A 106 7.52 15.47 7.25
N GLU A 107 7.73 16.14 6.12
CA GLU A 107 7.01 17.37 5.76
C GLU A 107 5.67 17.08 5.08
N GLY A 108 5.40 15.81 4.76
CA GLY A 108 4.21 15.40 4.03
C GLY A 108 4.39 15.37 2.51
N THR A 109 5.59 15.62 2.01
CA THR A 109 5.88 15.61 0.57
C THR A 109 6.03 14.17 0.09
N TYR A 110 5.22 13.77 -0.89
CA TYR A 110 5.26 12.42 -1.45
C TYR A 110 6.51 12.20 -2.30
N ARG A 111 7.21 11.10 -2.00
CA ARG A 111 8.31 10.59 -2.83
C ARG A 111 7.90 9.29 -3.49
N ARG A 112 8.29 9.13 -4.75
CA ARG A 112 8.07 7.90 -5.50
C ARG A 112 9.22 6.92 -5.26
N HIS A 113 8.86 5.69 -4.96
CA HIS A 113 9.74 4.56 -4.79
C HIS A 113 9.33 3.46 -5.75
N LEU A 114 10.30 2.83 -6.40
CA LEU A 114 10.06 1.79 -7.41
C LEU A 114 10.59 0.44 -6.94
N SER A 115 9.84 -0.62 -7.23
CA SER A 115 10.23 -2.02 -7.11
C SER A 115 9.37 -2.92 -8.02
N GLY A 116 9.60 -4.24 -8.00
CA GLY A 116 8.93 -5.22 -8.85
C GLY A 116 9.92 -6.19 -9.50
N ASP A 117 9.42 -7.32 -10.02
CA ASP A 117 10.27 -8.34 -10.65
C ASP A 117 10.89 -7.85 -11.97
N SER A 118 10.15 -7.03 -12.72
CA SER A 118 10.53 -6.48 -14.02
C SER A 118 11.34 -5.20 -13.87
N VAL A 119 11.50 -4.70 -12.64
CA VAL A 119 12.34 -3.54 -12.31
C VAL A 119 13.77 -4.02 -12.08
N PRO A 120 14.76 -3.53 -12.87
CA PRO A 120 16.17 -3.86 -12.69
C PRO A 120 16.63 -3.60 -11.26
N PHE A 121 17.47 -4.50 -10.73
CA PHE A 121 17.88 -4.46 -9.32
C PHE A 121 18.51 -3.12 -8.90
N ASN A 122 19.27 -2.48 -9.79
CA ASN A 122 19.88 -1.17 -9.56
C ASN A 122 18.91 0.03 -9.62
N GLN A 123 17.68 -0.19 -10.09
CA GLN A 123 16.61 0.81 -10.10
C GLN A 123 15.63 0.66 -8.92
N ARG A 124 15.75 -0.45 -8.17
CA ARG A 124 14.92 -0.68 -6.97
C ARG A 124 15.37 0.27 -5.86
N THR A 125 14.41 0.84 -5.15
CA THR A 125 14.68 1.78 -4.04
C THR A 125 15.50 1.12 -2.94
N ILE A 126 15.10 -0.10 -2.54
CA ILE A 126 15.86 -0.96 -1.65
C ILE A 126 16.24 -2.20 -2.46
N PRO A 127 17.54 -2.44 -2.72
CA PRO A 127 18.01 -3.58 -3.52
C PRO A 127 17.91 -4.86 -2.69
N HIS A 128 16.71 -5.40 -2.57
CA HIS A 128 16.41 -6.63 -1.83
C HIS A 128 15.52 -7.56 -2.68
N HIS A 129 15.48 -8.84 -2.31
CA HIS A 129 14.67 -9.84 -3.01
C HIS A 129 13.18 -9.65 -2.73
N SER A 130 12.82 -9.29 -1.50
CA SER A 130 11.48 -8.79 -1.15
C SER A 130 11.30 -7.35 -1.62
N VAL A 131 10.05 -6.96 -1.87
CA VAL A 131 9.70 -5.57 -2.12
C VAL A 131 9.59 -4.84 -0.79
N LEU A 132 10.54 -3.92 -0.55
CA LEU A 132 10.66 -3.16 0.69
C LEU A 132 10.61 -1.66 0.40
N PHE A 133 9.91 -0.91 1.26
CA PHE A 133 9.91 0.54 1.25
C PHE A 133 10.08 1.09 2.66
N ALA A 134 10.94 2.08 2.83
CA ALA A 134 11.09 2.77 4.12
C ALA A 134 9.93 3.75 4.35
N VAL A 135 9.38 3.74 5.55
CA VAL A 135 8.27 4.60 5.97
C VAL A 135 8.68 5.33 7.25
N GLU A 136 8.60 6.66 7.22
CA GLU A 136 8.79 7.48 8.41
C GLU A 136 7.44 7.96 8.92
N LEU A 137 7.03 7.50 10.10
CA LEU A 137 5.76 7.88 10.72
C LEU A 137 6.01 8.92 11.82
N PRO A 138 5.58 10.18 11.62
CA PRO A 138 5.67 11.19 12.68
C PRO A 138 4.75 10.86 13.86
N ALA A 139 5.02 11.51 14.99
CA ALA A 139 4.22 11.38 16.20
C ALA A 139 2.78 11.86 15.99
N ALA A 140 1.81 11.03 16.40
CA ALA A 140 0.37 11.32 16.49
C ALA A 140 -0.30 11.87 15.22
N GLN A 141 0.32 11.71 14.05
CA GLN A 141 -0.20 12.21 12.78
C GLN A 141 -0.42 11.05 11.81
N PRO A 142 -1.67 10.84 11.32
CA PRO A 142 -1.93 9.85 10.28
C PRO A 142 -1.15 10.16 9.00
N ARG A 143 -0.61 9.11 8.38
CA ARG A 143 -0.01 9.15 7.05
C ARG A 143 -0.78 8.22 6.12
N THR A 144 -1.06 8.71 4.92
CA THR A 144 -1.61 7.88 3.85
C THR A 144 -0.50 7.46 2.92
N LEU A 145 -0.30 6.15 2.78
CA LEU A 145 0.61 5.55 1.82
C LEU A 145 -0.21 5.12 0.59
N TYR A 146 0.34 5.35 -0.59
CA TYR A 146 -0.26 4.86 -1.83
C TYR A 146 0.69 3.96 -2.58
N LEU A 147 0.15 2.90 -3.17
CA LEU A 147 0.90 2.02 -4.04
C LEU A 147 0.13 1.87 -5.35
N LYS A 148 0.79 2.09 -6.48
CA LYS A 148 0.30 1.64 -7.78
C LYS A 148 0.96 0.30 -8.10
N VAL A 149 0.14 -0.74 -8.24
CA VAL A 149 0.60 -2.11 -8.49
C VAL A 149 0.15 -2.51 -9.88
N THR A 150 1.09 -2.90 -10.73
CA THR A 150 0.84 -3.35 -12.10
C THR A 150 1.35 -4.78 -12.25
N THR A 151 0.51 -5.65 -12.80
CA THR A 151 0.86 -7.04 -13.05
C THR A 151 0.04 -7.62 -14.20
N ASN A 152 0.67 -8.51 -14.96
CA ASN A 152 0.03 -9.46 -15.86
C ASN A 152 0.28 -10.89 -15.35
N GLY A 153 -0.56 -11.35 -14.43
CA GLY A 153 -0.38 -12.64 -13.78
C GLY A 153 -1.26 -12.80 -12.55
N THR A 154 -0.94 -13.80 -11.73
CA THR A 154 -1.61 -14.02 -10.45
C THR A 154 -1.17 -12.97 -9.44
N LEU A 155 -2.14 -12.21 -8.92
CA LEU A 155 -1.91 -11.16 -7.95
C LEU A 155 -2.41 -11.56 -6.56
N GLN A 156 -1.45 -11.70 -5.64
CA GLN A 156 -1.64 -11.79 -4.20
C GLN A 156 -0.62 -10.87 -3.54
N LEU A 157 -1.07 -10.02 -2.62
CA LEU A 157 -0.27 -8.94 -2.04
C LEU A 157 -0.32 -8.98 -0.51
N PRO A 158 0.31 -9.96 0.16
CA PRO A 158 0.38 -9.92 1.61
C PRO A 158 1.30 -8.76 2.01
N MET A 159 0.77 -7.85 2.80
CA MET A 159 1.43 -6.60 3.18
C MET A 159 1.72 -6.61 4.68
N THR A 160 2.96 -6.29 5.03
CA THR A 160 3.39 -6.19 6.42
C THR A 160 4.09 -4.87 6.68
N LEU A 161 3.84 -4.25 7.83
CA LEU A 161 4.65 -3.15 8.35
C LEU A 161 5.44 -3.65 9.55
N TRP A 162 6.75 -3.45 9.57
CA TRP A 162 7.60 -3.84 10.71
C TRP A 162 8.63 -2.78 11.07
N GLU A 163 8.97 -2.69 12.35
CA GLU A 163 9.88 -1.67 12.87
C GLU A 163 11.32 -1.96 12.40
N ALA A 164 11.97 -0.95 11.82
CA ALA A 164 13.27 -1.14 11.15
C ALA A 164 14.41 -1.44 12.12
N ASP A 165 14.27 -1.01 13.38
CA ASP A 165 15.29 -1.07 14.44
C ASP A 165 14.99 -2.17 15.48
N ALA A 166 14.04 -3.08 15.20
CA ALA A 166 13.64 -4.18 16.09
C ALA A 166 14.65 -5.35 16.12
#